data_AF-A0A817LTC1-F1
#
_entry.id   AF-A0A817LTC1-F1
#
_cell.length_a   1.000
_cell.length_b   1.000
_cell.length_c   1.000
_cell.angle_alpha   90.00
_cell.angle_beta   90.00
_cell.angle_gamma   90.00
#
_symmetry.space_group_name_H-M   'P 1'
#
loop_
_entity.id
_entity.type
_entity.pdbx_description
1 polymer ?
#
loop_
_entity_poly.entity_id
_entity_poly.type
_entity_poly.pdbx_seq_one_letter_code
_entity_poly.pdbx_strand_id
1 'polypeptide(L)'
;MLANENPAIVARMCKRRLAGFEEYISDKKHPFLIDYIVSNYFLKTEFQRDGLPHLHALLWIENPPSTDTSEGRQTILDFVDKFLTTELSDRDAQPDLYKSVRKYQ
;
A
#
# COMPACT_ATOMS: atom_id res chain seq x y z
N MET A 1 6.35 10.84 19.95
CA MET A 1 5.88 10.37 18.61
C MET A 1 4.69 11.24 18.26
N LEU A 2 4.67 11.84 17.07
CA LEU A 2 3.69 12.87 16.69
C LEU A 2 2.23 12.44 16.93
N ALA A 3 1.92 11.15 16.82
CA ALA A 3 0.60 10.60 17.10
C ALA A 3 0.18 10.68 18.58
N ASN A 4 1.13 10.63 19.52
CA ASN A 4 0.86 10.78 20.96
C ASN A 4 0.75 12.24 21.37
N GLU A 5 1.45 13.13 20.66
CA GLU A 5 1.48 14.57 20.94
C GLU A 5 0.30 15.31 20.30
N ASN A 6 -0.13 14.88 19.11
CA ASN A 6 -1.24 15.50 18.39
C ASN A 6 -2.07 14.47 17.59
N PRO A 7 -2.86 13.62 18.27
CA PRO A 7 -3.63 12.54 17.64
C PRO A 7 -4.66 13.05 16.63
N ALA A 8 -5.23 14.24 16.86
CA ALA A 8 -6.21 14.85 15.96
C ALA A 8 -5.59 15.23 14.60
N ILE A 9 -4.37 15.77 14.58
CA ILE A 9 -3.66 16.08 13.33
C ILE A 9 -3.34 14.80 12.58
N VAL A 10 -2.82 13.77 13.26
CA VAL A 10 -2.48 12.48 12.63
C VAL A 10 -3.72 11.82 12.03
N ALA A 11 -4.82 11.74 12.77
CA ALA A 11 -6.08 11.22 12.25
C ALA A 11 -6.57 11.99 11.01
N ARG A 12 -6.46 13.32 11.01
CA ARG A 12 -6.82 14.16 9.86
C ARG A 12 -5.93 13.93 8.64
N MET A 13 -4.63 13.76 8.84
CA MET A 13 -3.69 13.44 7.75
C MET A 13 -4.00 12.07 7.15
N CYS A 14 -4.26 11.06 7.98
CA CYS A 14 -4.61 9.72 7.51
C CYS A 14 -5.93 9.71 6.77
N LYS A 15 -6.95 10.42 7.26
CA LYS A 15 -8.22 10.60 6.55
C LYS A 15 -8.03 11.25 5.17
N ARG A 16 -7.19 12.28 5.06
CA ARG A 16 -6.89 12.93 3.78
C ARG A 16 -6.18 11.98 2.81
N ARG A 17 -5.22 11.19 3.30
CA ARG A 17 -4.53 10.18 2.48
C ARG A 17 -5.49 9.09 2.01
N LEU A 18 -6.39 8.63 2.88
CA LEU A 18 -7.42 7.65 2.51
C LEU A 18 -8.35 8.19 1.43
N ALA A 19 -8.85 9.42 1.57
CA ALA A 19 -9.70 10.03 0.55
C ALA A 19 -8.98 10.15 -0.82
N GLY A 20 -7.71 10.56 -0.82
CA GLY A 20 -6.91 10.60 -2.05
C GLY A 20 -6.66 9.21 -2.63
N PHE A 21 -6.49 8.19 -1.79
CA PHE A 21 -6.36 6.80 -2.23
C PHE A 21 -7.66 6.27 -2.81
N GLU A 22 -8.81 6.57 -2.20
CA GLU A 22 -10.15 6.23 -2.71
C GLU A 22 -10.42 6.85 -4.08
N GLU A 23 -10.13 8.13 -4.24
CA GLU A 23 -10.21 8.83 -5.52
C GLU A 23 -9.30 8.16 -6.55
N TYR A 24 -8.06 7.86 -6.16
CA TYR A 24 -7.06 7.21 -7.00
C TYR A 24 -7.46 5.81 -7.48
N ILE A 25 -8.04 4.96 -6.63
CA ILE A 25 -8.48 3.62 -7.05
C ILE A 25 -9.81 3.63 -7.83
N SER A 26 -10.58 4.73 -7.73
CA SER A 26 -11.87 4.87 -8.41
C SER A 26 -11.73 5.41 -9.83
N ASP A 27 -10.63 6.11 -10.15
CA ASP A 27 -10.34 6.57 -11.50
C ASP A 27 -9.68 5.47 -12.34
N LYS A 28 -10.26 5.21 -13.52
CA LYS A 28 -9.91 4.11 -14.43
C LYS A 28 -8.63 4.36 -15.24
N LYS A 29 -7.95 5.49 -15.09
CA LYS A 29 -6.81 5.90 -15.95
C LYS A 29 -5.53 6.23 -15.20
N HIS A 30 -5.23 5.54 -14.11
CA HIS A 30 -4.07 5.87 -13.30
C HIS A 30 -2.78 5.09 -13.60
N PRO A 31 -1.61 5.73 -13.47
CA PRO A 31 -0.31 5.18 -13.90
C PRO A 31 0.19 3.95 -13.13
N PHE A 32 -0.30 3.66 -11.93
CA PHE A 32 0.08 2.42 -11.23
C PHE A 32 -0.79 1.21 -11.60
N LEU A 33 -2.02 1.45 -12.05
CA LEU A 33 -2.98 0.42 -12.43
C LEU A 33 -3.22 0.41 -13.94
N ILE A 34 -2.28 0.90 -14.76
CA ILE A 34 -2.46 1.14 -16.22
C ILE A 34 -3.09 -0.04 -16.94
N ASP A 35 -2.74 -1.25 -16.52
CA ASP A 35 -3.19 -2.50 -17.15
C ASP A 35 -4.39 -3.15 -16.43
N TYR A 36 -4.84 -2.59 -15.30
CA TYR A 36 -5.86 -3.18 -14.43
C TYR A 36 -6.94 -2.17 -14.02
N ILE A 37 -8.17 -2.45 -14.40
CA ILE A 37 -9.32 -1.65 -13.97
C ILE A 37 -9.84 -2.20 -12.65
N VAL A 38 -9.93 -1.37 -11.61
CA VAL A 38 -10.60 -1.74 -10.35
C VAL A 38 -12.11 -1.64 -10.55
N SER A 39 -12.81 -2.77 -10.48
CA SER A 39 -14.27 -2.86 -10.60
C SER A 39 -14.97 -2.64 -9.27
N ASN A 40 -14.34 -3.02 -8.16
CA ASN A 40 -14.86 -2.85 -6.82
C ASN A 40 -13.74 -2.80 -5.79
N TYR A 41 -14.03 -2.25 -4.61
CA TYR A 41 -13.07 -2.21 -3.52
C TYR A 41 -13.74 -2.28 -2.14
N PHE A 42 -12.97 -2.72 -1.17
CA PHE A 42 -13.31 -2.67 0.25
C PHE A 42 -12.14 -2.05 1.01
N LEU A 43 -12.42 -1.01 1.78
CA LEU A 43 -11.44 -0.31 2.60
C LEU A 43 -11.85 -0.34 4.06
N LYS A 44 -10.90 -0.62 4.94
CA LYS A 44 -11.10 -0.62 6.39
C LYS A 44 -9.89 0.01 7.06
N THR A 45 -10.15 0.99 7.93
CA THR A 45 -9.10 1.54 8.79
C THR A 45 -9.12 0.81 10.13
N GLU A 46 -7.99 0.28 10.54
CA GLU A 46 -7.72 -0.30 11.86
C GLU A 46 -6.58 0.47 12.53
N PHE A 47 -6.25 0.13 13.77
CA PHE A 47 -5.13 0.75 14.48
C PHE A 47 -4.08 -0.31 14.79
N GLN A 48 -2.81 -0.02 14.46
CA GLN A 48 -1.69 -0.86 14.88
C GLN A 48 -1.55 -0.84 16.40
N ARG A 49 -0.72 -1.74 16.94
CA ARG A 49 -0.46 -1.88 18.38
C ARG A 49 -0.08 -0.57 19.07
N ASP A 50 0.56 0.34 18.34
CA ASP A 50 1.00 1.65 18.83
C ASP A 50 0.00 2.80 18.53
N GLY A 51 -1.24 2.47 18.14
CA GLY A 51 -2.31 3.44 17.90
C GLY A 51 -2.19 4.21 16.59
N LEU A 52 -1.26 3.82 15.71
CA LEU A 52 -1.17 4.40 14.36
C LEU A 52 -2.26 3.79 13.46
N PRO A 53 -2.98 4.62 12.68
CA PRO A 53 -3.97 4.12 11.75
C PRO A 53 -3.31 3.30 10.64
N HIS A 54 -3.92 2.15 10.35
CA HIS A 54 -3.52 1.17 9.35
C HIS A 54 -4.67 0.94 8.39
N LEU A 55 -4.39 1.02 7.08
CA LEU A 55 -5.40 0.81 6.05
C LEU A 55 -5.30 -0.63 5.53
N HIS A 56 -6.39 -1.38 5.66
CA HIS A 56 -6.62 -2.59 4.89
C HIS A 56 -7.42 -2.24 3.63
N ALA A 57 -6.92 -2.66 2.48
CA ALA A 57 -7.59 -2.48 1.19
C ALA A 57 -7.68 -3.83 0.47
N LEU A 58 -8.87 -4.13 -0.06
CA LEU A 58 -9.11 -5.25 -0.96
C LEU A 58 -9.68 -4.69 -2.26
N LEU A 59 -9.00 -4.96 -3.37
CA LEU A 59 -9.34 -4.42 -4.69
C LEU A 59 -9.71 -5.59 -5.60
N TRP A 60 -10.86 -5.52 -6.26
CA TRP A 60 -11.24 -6.44 -7.32
C TRP A 60 -10.94 -5.79 -8.66
N ILE A 61 -10.17 -6.50 -9.49
CA ILE A 61 -9.78 -6.04 -10.82
C ILE A 61 -10.55 -6.78 -11.92
N GLU A 62 -10.84 -6.09 -13.00
CA GLU A 62 -11.38 -6.70 -14.22
C GLU A 62 -10.28 -7.50 -14.94
N ASN A 63 -10.63 -8.70 -15.43
CA ASN A 63 -9.73 -9.58 -16.18
C ASN A 63 -8.36 -9.81 -15.49
N PRO A 64 -8.34 -10.32 -14.23
CA PRO A 64 -7.08 -10.59 -13.55
C PRO A 64 -6.24 -11.63 -14.32
N PRO A 65 -4.91 -11.62 -14.17
CA PRO A 65 -4.08 -12.68 -14.71
C PRO A 65 -4.50 -14.06 -14.17
N SER A 66 -4.46 -15.09 -15.02
CA SER A 66 -4.81 -16.45 -14.61
C SER A 66 -3.78 -17.02 -13.63
N THR A 67 -4.26 -17.63 -12.55
CA THR A 67 -3.43 -18.36 -11.59
C THR A 67 -3.13 -19.79 -12.03
N ASP A 68 -3.85 -20.29 -13.03
CA ASP A 68 -3.76 -21.68 -13.49
C ASP A 68 -2.71 -21.85 -14.60
N THR A 69 -2.28 -20.75 -15.23
CA THR A 69 -1.24 -20.75 -16.27
C THR A 69 0.11 -20.30 -15.72
N SER A 70 1.20 -20.74 -16.36
CA SER A 70 2.55 -20.32 -15.98
C SER A 70 2.78 -18.85 -16.30
N GLU A 71 2.26 -18.38 -17.43
CA GLU A 71 2.35 -17.00 -17.89
C GLU A 71 1.60 -16.05 -16.96
N GLY A 72 0.36 -16.38 -16.57
CA GLY A 72 -0.43 -15.53 -15.69
C GLY A 72 0.16 -15.44 -14.28
N ARG A 73 0.72 -16.54 -13.76
CA ARG A 73 1.49 -16.52 -12.51
C ARG A 73 2.73 -15.64 -12.60
N GLN A 74 3.47 -15.69 -13.71
CA GLN A 74 4.63 -14.82 -13.92
C GLN A 74 4.21 -13.35 -13.93
N THR A 75 3.13 -12.99 -14.63
CA THR A 75 2.59 -11.62 -14.62
C THR A 75 2.23 -11.13 -13.21
N ILE A 76 1.68 -12.01 -12.36
CA ILE A 76 1.38 -11.68 -10.96
C ILE A 76 2.67 -11.40 -10.18
N LEU A 77 3.70 -12.24 -10.35
CA LEU A 77 5.00 -12.06 -9.68
C LEU A 77 5.67 -10.76 -10.13
N ASP A 78 5.70 -10.49 -11.44
CA ASP A 78 6.30 -9.27 -11.99
C ASP A 78 5.58 -8.01 -11.48
N PHE A 79 4.25 -8.07 -11.32
CA PHE A 79 3.47 -7.00 -10.72
C PHE A 79 3.84 -6.80 -9.24
N VAL A 80 3.94 -7.89 -8.47
CA VAL A 80 4.35 -7.85 -7.06
C VAL A 80 5.74 -7.22 -6.94
N ASP A 81 6.73 -7.75 -7.65
CA ASP A 81 8.13 -7.30 -7.57
C ASP A 81 8.30 -5.82 -7.99
N LYS A 82 7.48 -5.34 -8.94
CA LYS A 82 7.52 -3.95 -9.37
C LYS A 82 7.08 -2.96 -8.29
N PHE A 83 6.15 -3.34 -7.42
CA PHE A 83 5.47 -2.41 -6.51
C PHE A 83 5.71 -2.69 -5.02
N LEU A 84 6.01 -3.93 -4.63
CA LEU A 84 6.35 -4.28 -3.25
C LEU A 84 7.81 -3.96 -2.98
N THR A 85 8.04 -2.83 -2.32
CA THR A 85 9.38 -2.33 -1.95
C THR A 85 9.73 -2.64 -0.49
N THR A 86 9.38 -3.84 -0.02
CA THR A 86 9.72 -4.30 1.34
C THR A 86 11.20 -4.68 1.48
N GLU A 87 12.07 -4.04 0.70
CA GLU A 87 13.51 -4.24 0.77
C GLU A 87 14.06 -3.49 1.97
N LEU A 88 14.99 -4.13 2.69
CA LEU A 88 15.80 -3.43 3.66
C LEU A 88 16.65 -2.41 2.91
N SER A 89 16.50 -1.14 3.30
CA SER A 89 17.32 -0.06 2.76
C SER A 89 18.80 -0.34 2.95
N ASP A 90 19.66 0.16 2.07
CA ASP A 90 21.10 -0.12 2.17
C ASP A 90 21.65 0.32 3.54
N ARG A 91 22.39 -0.59 4.18
CA ARG A 91 22.88 -0.40 5.55
C ARG A 91 23.89 0.74 5.66
N ASP A 92 24.72 0.92 4.64
CA ASP A 92 25.84 1.86 4.65
C ASP A 92 25.44 3.19 4.00
N ALA A 93 24.62 3.18 2.97
CA ALA A 93 24.11 4.38 2.31
C ALA A 93 22.91 5.01 3.04
N GLN A 94 22.07 4.21 3.72
CA GLN A 94 20.86 4.66 4.43
C GLN A 94 20.73 4.04 5.83
N PRO A 95 21.73 4.23 6.71
CA PRO A 95 21.81 3.52 8.00
C PRO A 95 20.61 3.77 8.93
N ASP A 96 20.05 4.99 8.94
CA ASP A 96 18.94 5.33 9.82
C ASP A 96 17.59 4.76 9.33
N LEU A 97 17.40 4.74 8.01
CA LEU A 97 16.23 4.10 7.40
C LEU A 97 16.30 2.58 7.60
N TYR A 98 17.47 1.97 7.36
CA TYR A 98 17.72 0.55 7.64
C TYR A 98 17.43 0.18 9.09
N LYS A 99 17.93 0.96 10.07
CA LYS A 99 17.65 0.75 11.49
C LYS A 99 16.17 0.88 11.82
N SER A 100 15.48 1.83 11.21
CA SER A 100 14.05 2.07 11.46
C SER A 100 13.20 0.93 10.91
N VAL A 101 13.42 0.56 9.65
CA VAL A 101 12.73 -0.56 9.00
C VAL A 101 12.91 -1.84 9.82
N ARG A 102 14.16 -2.19 10.18
CA ARG A 102 14.47 -3.39 10.97
C ARG A 102 13.82 -3.41 12.37
N LYS A 103 13.53 -2.24 12.94
CA LYS A 103 12.99 -2.12 14.30
C LYS A 103 11.46 -2.16 14.32
N TYR A 104 10.80 -1.68 13.27
CA TYR A 104 9.36 -1.39 13.27
C TYR A 104 8.55 -2.17 12.23
N GLN A 105 9.18 -2.83 11.24
CA GLN A 105 8.57 -3.86 10.39
C GLN A 105 8.95 -5.25 10.89
#